data_AF-A0A368F7H1-F1
#
_entry.id   AF-A0A368F7H1-F1
#
_cell.length_a   1.000
_cell.length_b   1.000
_cell.length_c   1.000
_cell.angle_alpha   90.00
_cell.angle_beta   90.00
_cell.angle_gamma   90.00
#
_symmetry.space_group_name_H-M   'P 1'
#
loop_
_entity.id
_entity.type
_entity.pdbx_description
1 polymer ?
#
loop_
_entity_poly.entity_id
_entity_poly.type
_entity_poly.pdbx_seq_one_letter_code
_entity_poly.pdbx_strand_id
1 'polypeptide(L)'
;CWLDQGLNIFLLVAYSDSIRNQEFQRYDGWYNNLANRDWGSAGSRLHRDSPSNYEDGVYMMNLSLPSARVLSDLVFRGDAGIPNARNLTSMFAFFSQVVAYEIMASTATSCPLEIMKIPVPPGDPVYDIDGTGTNIPFTRAKYDKQTGQGFNSPREQVSSSALWASCYALKALRT
;
A
#
# COMPACT_ATOMS: atom_id res chain seq x y z
N CYS A 1 -41.03 -22.69 -46.24
CA CYS A 1 -40.42 -24.03 -46.06
C CYS A 1 -39.81 -24.13 -44.68
N TRP A 2 -40.56 -24.79 -43.80
CA TRP A 2 -40.14 -25.68 -42.71
C TRP A 2 -38.91 -25.32 -41.84
N LEU A 3 -39.24 -25.00 -40.57
CA LEU A 3 -38.58 -25.34 -39.27
C LEU A 3 -37.06 -25.06 -39.16
N ASP A 4 -36.52 -24.38 -38.16
CA ASP A 4 -36.73 -24.60 -36.74
C ASP A 4 -36.12 -23.41 -35.93
N GLN A 5 -36.96 -22.62 -35.26
CA GLN A 5 -36.51 -21.62 -34.28
C GLN A 5 -36.49 -22.26 -32.89
N GLY A 6 -35.47 -23.09 -32.62
CA GLY A 6 -35.43 -23.89 -31.38
C GLY A 6 -34.09 -23.96 -30.65
N LEU A 7 -32.97 -23.56 -31.26
CA LEU A 7 -31.64 -23.88 -30.71
C LEU A 7 -30.90 -22.73 -30.00
N ASN A 8 -31.40 -21.50 -30.01
CA ASN A 8 -30.66 -20.34 -29.49
C ASN A 8 -31.07 -19.87 -28.08
N ILE A 9 -32.19 -20.37 -27.54
CA ILE A 9 -32.63 -20.04 -26.17
C ILE A 9 -31.99 -20.97 -25.13
N PHE A 10 -31.75 -22.24 -25.47
CA PHE A 10 -31.16 -23.20 -24.53
C PHE A 10 -29.68 -22.94 -24.22
N LEU A 11 -28.90 -22.41 -25.17
CA LEU A 11 -27.49 -22.06 -24.93
C LEU A 11 -27.33 -20.79 -24.06
N LEU A 12 -28.23 -19.82 -24.17
CA LEU A 12 -28.22 -18.61 -23.32
C LEU A 12 -28.66 -18.89 -21.88
N VAL A 13 -29.62 -19.81 -21.68
CA VAL A 13 -30.11 -20.18 -20.34
C VAL A 13 -29.08 -21.05 -19.60
N ALA A 14 -28.44 -22.01 -20.27
CA ALA A 14 -27.39 -22.85 -19.65
C ALA A 14 -26.12 -22.05 -19.25
N TYR A 15 -25.76 -21.03 -20.04
CA TYR A 15 -24.65 -20.13 -19.70
C TYR A 15 -24.98 -19.22 -18.50
N SER A 16 -26.25 -18.78 -18.38
CA SER A 16 -26.74 -17.97 -17.26
C SER A 16 -26.68 -18.70 -15.91
N ASP A 17 -27.06 -19.98 -15.85
CA ASP A 17 -27.01 -20.76 -14.60
C ASP A 17 -25.58 -21.12 -14.17
N SER A 18 -24.67 -21.32 -15.12
CA SER A 18 -23.24 -21.58 -14.84
C SER A 18 -22.55 -20.38 -14.18
N ILE A 19 -22.91 -19.14 -14.53
CA ILE A 19 -22.34 -17.92 -13.95
C ILE A 19 -22.81 -17.71 -12.51
N ARG A 20 -24.03 -18.15 -12.17
CA ARG A 20 -24.60 -18.00 -10.81
C ARG A 20 -24.07 -19.01 -9.78
N ASN A 21 -23.52 -20.13 -10.24
CA ASN A 21 -22.95 -21.16 -9.39
C ASN A 21 -21.45 -20.99 -9.11
N GLN A 22 -20.84 -19.91 -9.60
CA GLN A 22 -19.44 -19.59 -9.35
C GLN A 22 -19.33 -18.54 -8.25
N GLU A 23 -18.49 -18.79 -7.25
CA GLU A 23 -18.13 -17.78 -6.27
C GLU A 23 -17.21 -16.75 -6.94
N PHE A 24 -17.67 -15.50 -7.04
CA PHE A 24 -16.85 -14.40 -7.49
C PHE A 24 -15.99 -13.87 -6.36
N GLN A 25 -14.75 -13.52 -6.69
CA GLN A 25 -13.88 -12.90 -5.72
C GLN A 25 -14.44 -11.55 -5.27
N ARG A 26 -14.50 -11.35 -3.96
CA ARG A 26 -14.97 -10.10 -3.36
C ARG A 26 -13.97 -8.96 -3.57
N TYR A 27 -14.49 -7.73 -3.61
CA TYR A 27 -13.71 -6.51 -3.78
C TYR A 27 -13.04 -5.99 -2.51
N ASP A 28 -13.40 -6.51 -1.34
CA ASP A 28 -12.70 -6.30 -0.07
C ASP A 28 -11.75 -7.48 0.24
N GLY A 29 -11.84 -8.53 -0.60
CA GLY A 29 -11.32 -9.90 -0.53
C GLY A 29 -11.11 -10.43 0.87
N TRP A 30 -12.13 -10.13 1.67
CA TRP A 30 -12.61 -11.03 2.68
C TRP A 30 -12.93 -12.40 2.07
N TYR A 31 -12.88 -13.45 2.90
CA TYR A 31 -13.21 -14.83 2.55
C TYR A 31 -12.32 -15.49 1.50
N ASN A 32 -11.20 -14.87 1.12
CA ASN A 32 -10.26 -15.51 0.20
C ASN A 32 -9.57 -16.73 0.83
N ASN A 33 -9.37 -16.72 2.15
CA ASN A 33 -8.89 -17.87 2.91
C ASN A 33 -10.01 -18.46 3.79
N LEU A 34 -10.18 -19.77 3.72
CA LEU A 34 -11.25 -20.50 4.42
C LEU A 34 -11.10 -20.45 5.95
N ALA A 35 -9.86 -20.55 6.46
CA ALA A 35 -9.58 -20.58 7.89
C ALA A 35 -9.45 -19.17 8.49
N ASN A 36 -8.88 -18.24 7.73
CA ASN A 36 -8.60 -16.86 8.16
C ASN A 36 -9.21 -15.86 7.18
N ARG A 37 -10.50 -15.57 7.37
CA ARG A 37 -11.31 -14.81 6.42
C ARG A 37 -10.84 -13.37 6.16
N ASP A 38 -10.04 -12.80 7.06
CA ASP A 38 -9.51 -11.44 7.03
C ASP A 38 -8.12 -11.33 6.39
N TRP A 39 -7.46 -12.44 6.06
CA TRP A 39 -6.13 -12.42 5.49
C TRP A 39 -6.10 -11.75 4.11
N GLY A 40 -5.31 -10.67 4.03
CA GLY A 40 -5.17 -9.89 2.82
C GLY A 40 -6.41 -9.09 2.44
N SER A 41 -7.39 -8.96 3.34
CA SER A 41 -8.49 -8.04 3.13
C SER A 41 -8.06 -6.59 3.25
N ALA A 42 -8.81 -5.67 2.64
CA ALA A 42 -8.63 -4.25 2.93
C ALA A 42 -8.83 -3.99 4.43
N GLY A 43 -7.98 -3.15 5.02
CA GLY A 43 -7.96 -2.82 6.44
C GLY A 43 -7.25 -3.83 7.34
N SER A 44 -6.77 -4.95 6.80
CA SER A 44 -5.97 -5.93 7.56
C SER A 44 -4.59 -5.38 7.94
N ARG A 45 -3.99 -5.95 8.98
CA ARG A 45 -2.64 -5.61 9.45
C ARG A 45 -1.60 -6.03 8.41
N LEU A 46 -0.55 -5.23 8.27
CA LEU A 46 0.61 -5.63 7.46
C LEU A 46 1.34 -6.79 8.15
N HIS A 47 1.80 -7.75 7.34
CA HIS A 47 2.61 -8.86 7.85
C HIS A 47 3.98 -8.34 8.29
N ARG A 48 4.50 -8.92 9.39
CA ARG A 48 5.84 -8.64 9.90
C ARG A 48 6.65 -9.93 9.95
N ASP A 49 7.73 -9.95 9.17
CA ASP A 49 8.73 -11.04 9.24
C ASP A 49 9.64 -10.92 10.48
N SER A 50 9.74 -9.72 11.06
CA SER A 50 10.53 -9.44 12.26
C SER A 50 9.76 -8.58 13.26
N PRO A 51 10.06 -8.69 14.58
CA PRO A 51 9.42 -7.86 15.59
C PRO A 51 9.60 -6.36 15.32
N SER A 52 8.63 -5.56 15.77
CA SER A 52 8.72 -4.10 15.68
C SER A 52 9.86 -3.54 16.53
N ASN A 53 10.63 -2.60 15.98
CA ASN A 53 11.71 -1.91 16.68
C ASN A 53 11.34 -0.46 16.99
N TYR A 54 10.57 -0.26 18.05
CA TYR A 54 10.23 1.06 18.59
C TYR A 54 11.16 1.40 19.77
N GLU A 55 11.41 2.69 20.01
CA GLU A 55 12.29 3.15 21.09
C GLU A 55 11.77 2.74 22.48
N ASP A 56 10.45 2.82 22.66
CA ASP A 56 9.73 2.38 23.86
C ASP A 56 9.25 0.92 23.74
N GLY A 57 9.59 0.21 22.66
CA GLY A 57 9.09 -1.12 22.36
C GLY A 57 7.61 -1.20 21.99
N VAL A 58 6.88 -0.08 21.85
CA VAL A 58 5.43 -0.08 21.61
C VAL A 58 5.03 0.76 20.40
N TYR A 59 5.36 2.06 20.37
CA TYR A 59 4.95 2.94 19.26
C TYR A 59 5.87 4.13 19.01
N MET A 60 6.76 4.49 19.93
CA MET A 60 7.64 5.66 19.80
C MET A 60 8.74 5.39 18.79
N MET A 61 8.93 6.32 17.86
CA MET A 61 10.00 6.22 16.87
C MET A 61 11.32 6.70 17.48
N ASN A 62 12.41 6.00 17.17
CA ASN A 62 13.74 6.40 17.62
C ASN A 62 14.20 7.67 16.90
N LEU A 63 14.26 8.79 17.63
CA LEU A 63 14.71 10.09 17.09
C LEU A 63 16.22 10.31 17.22
N SER A 64 16.96 9.37 17.81
CA SER A 64 18.43 9.44 17.93
C SER A 64 19.15 9.06 16.63
N LEU A 65 18.41 8.57 15.63
CA LEU A 65 18.93 8.21 14.32
C LEU A 65 19.24 9.46 13.47
N PRO A 66 20.18 9.37 12.51
CA PRO A 66 20.46 10.48 11.61
C PRO A 66 19.21 10.88 10.81
N SER A 67 19.14 12.16 10.45
CA SER A 67 18.02 12.68 9.65
C SER A 67 17.83 11.90 8.35
N ALA A 68 16.58 11.59 8.02
CA ALA A 68 16.23 11.00 6.74
C ALA A 68 16.66 11.86 5.54
N ARG A 69 16.69 13.20 5.68
CA ARG A 69 17.16 14.09 4.61
C ARG A 69 18.68 13.98 4.39
N VAL A 70 19.45 13.88 5.47
CA VAL A 70 20.91 13.68 5.39
C VAL A 70 21.24 12.35 4.72
N LEU A 71 20.56 11.26 5.10
CA LEU A 71 20.72 9.96 4.45
C LEU A 71 20.30 10.00 2.98
N SER A 72 19.23 10.73 2.66
CA SER A 72 18.75 10.88 1.29
C SER A 72 19.79 11.58 0.40
N ASP A 73 20.40 12.65 0.89
CA ASP A 73 21.46 13.35 0.16
C ASP A 73 22.71 12.48 0.01
N LEU A 74 23.09 11.74 1.06
CA LEU A 74 24.27 10.89 1.03
C LEU A 74 24.13 9.70 0.07
N VAL A 75 22.95 9.07 0.01
CA VAL A 75 22.74 7.79 -0.71
C VAL A 75 22.20 7.99 -2.12
N PHE A 76 21.27 8.94 -2.33
CA PHE A 76 20.54 9.07 -3.59
C PHE A 76 21.01 10.22 -4.47
N ARG A 77 21.96 11.04 -4.01
CA ARG A 77 22.55 12.10 -4.83
C ARG A 77 23.46 11.49 -5.90
N GLY A 78 23.23 11.89 -7.15
CA GLY A 78 24.01 11.46 -8.29
C GLY A 78 23.50 12.08 -9.58
N ASP A 79 24.19 11.78 -10.68
CA ASP A 79 23.84 12.29 -12.00
C ASP A 79 22.56 11.63 -12.53
N ALA A 80 21.71 12.43 -13.16
CA ALA A 80 20.53 11.93 -13.87
C ALA A 80 20.92 11.36 -15.25
N GLY A 81 20.03 10.55 -15.84
CA GLY A 81 20.22 10.03 -17.21
C GLY A 81 21.08 8.78 -17.30
N ILE A 82 21.42 8.14 -16.17
CA ILE A 82 22.08 6.83 -16.15
C ILE A 82 21.12 5.78 -16.73
N PRO A 83 21.45 5.12 -17.87
CA PRO A 83 20.56 4.16 -18.49
C PRO A 83 20.45 2.88 -17.66
N ASN A 84 19.30 2.21 -17.77
CA ASN A 84 19.07 0.94 -17.10
C ASN A 84 19.96 -0.17 -17.70
N ALA A 85 20.78 -0.83 -16.88
CA ALA A 85 21.67 -1.91 -17.31
C ALA A 85 20.97 -3.13 -17.93
N ARG A 86 19.66 -3.29 -17.68
CA ARG A 86 18.80 -4.37 -18.21
C ARG A 86 17.91 -3.91 -19.37
N ASN A 87 18.09 -2.69 -19.89
CA ASN A 87 17.30 -2.13 -20.99
C ASN A 87 15.78 -2.12 -20.74
N LEU A 88 15.37 -1.93 -19.48
CA LEU A 88 13.95 -1.81 -19.13
C LEU A 88 13.40 -0.45 -19.56
N THR A 89 12.14 -0.45 -19.99
CA THR A 89 11.45 0.76 -20.41
C THR A 89 10.91 1.54 -19.22
N SER A 90 10.69 2.84 -19.38
CA SER A 90 10.01 3.65 -18.36
C SER A 90 8.60 3.14 -18.05
N MET A 91 7.92 2.52 -19.04
CA MET A 91 6.61 1.90 -18.84
C MET A 91 6.64 0.78 -17.81
N PHE A 92 7.72 -0.01 -17.77
CA PHE A 92 7.90 -1.05 -16.76
C PHE A 92 7.90 -0.45 -15.34
N ALA A 93 8.61 0.67 -15.14
CA ALA A 93 8.66 1.34 -13.85
C ALA A 93 7.27 1.86 -13.41
N PHE A 94 6.53 2.52 -14.30
CA PHE A 94 5.18 2.99 -13.96
C PHE A 94 4.18 1.86 -13.73
N PHE A 95 4.22 0.81 -14.55
CA PHE A 95 3.37 -0.36 -14.34
C PHE A 95 3.69 -1.06 -13.00
N SER A 96 4.96 -1.13 -12.61
CA SER A 96 5.35 -1.67 -11.30
C SER A 96 4.75 -0.88 -10.14
N GLN A 97 4.58 0.43 -10.27
CA GLN A 97 3.90 1.24 -9.26
C GLN A 97 2.41 0.91 -9.19
N VAL A 98 1.74 0.69 -10.33
CA VAL A 98 0.33 0.24 -10.35
C VAL A 98 0.20 -1.07 -9.59
N VAL A 99 1.04 -2.05 -9.87
CA VAL A 99 1.04 -3.34 -9.16
C VAL A 99 1.31 -3.16 -7.66
N ALA A 100 2.26 -2.29 -7.29
CA ALA A 100 2.58 -2.04 -5.89
C ALA A 100 1.39 -1.42 -5.12
N TYR A 101 0.69 -0.45 -5.71
CA TYR A 101 -0.48 0.19 -5.09
C TYR A 101 -1.72 -0.71 -5.05
N GLU A 102 -1.83 -1.65 -5.99
CA GLU A 102 -2.85 -2.70 -5.96
C GLU A 102 -2.63 -3.63 -4.77
N ILE A 103 -1.39 -4.06 -4.51
CA ILE A 103 -1.08 -5.00 -3.42
C ILE A 103 -1.11 -4.29 -2.05
N MET A 104 -0.58 -3.07 -1.93
CA MET A 104 -0.41 -2.41 -0.63
C MET A 104 -0.67 -0.91 -0.72
N ALA A 105 -1.46 -0.39 0.22
CA ALA A 105 -1.61 1.05 0.43
C ALA A 105 -1.60 1.37 1.92
N SER A 106 -0.49 1.92 2.42
CA SER A 106 -0.29 2.26 3.84
C SER A 106 0.03 3.75 4.06
N THR A 107 -0.17 4.58 3.05
CA THR A 107 0.12 6.03 3.09
C THR A 107 -0.99 6.86 3.73
N ALA A 108 -2.15 6.25 3.99
CA ALA A 108 -3.26 6.93 4.64
C ALA A 108 -2.87 7.41 6.04
N THR A 109 -3.28 8.63 6.40
CA THR A 109 -3.03 9.20 7.73
C THR A 109 -3.99 8.61 8.78
N SER A 110 -3.52 8.51 10.03
CA SER A 110 -4.34 8.08 11.16
C SER A 110 -4.95 9.26 11.92
N CYS A 111 -6.05 9.00 12.64
CA CYS A 111 -6.58 9.89 13.68
C CYS A 111 -6.29 9.27 15.06
N PRO A 112 -5.72 9.97 16.05
CA PRO A 112 -5.29 11.38 16.01
C PRO A 112 -4.13 11.60 15.04
N LEU A 113 -4.01 12.84 14.55
CA LEU A 113 -2.95 13.21 13.61
C LEU A 113 -1.61 13.27 14.34
N GLU A 114 -0.72 12.35 14.01
CA GLU A 114 0.64 12.30 14.54
C GLU A 114 1.60 12.87 13.47
N ILE A 115 2.08 14.10 13.70
CA ILE A 115 3.05 14.77 12.82
C ILE A 115 4.44 14.67 13.44
N MET A 116 5.37 14.22 12.62
CA MET A 116 6.78 14.06 12.92
C MET A 116 7.56 14.95 11.96
N LYS A 117 8.53 15.68 12.48
CA LYS A 117 9.31 16.62 11.67
C LYS A 117 10.60 15.93 11.25
N ILE A 118 10.91 15.96 9.95
CA ILE A 118 12.21 15.51 9.44
C ILE A 118 13.14 16.75 9.46
N PRO A 119 14.20 16.74 10.28
CA PRO A 119 15.11 17.87 10.37
C PRO A 119 15.93 18.01 9.10
N VAL A 120 15.91 19.19 8.50
CA VAL A 120 16.70 19.51 7.31
C VAL A 120 18.03 20.11 7.77
N PRO A 121 19.17 19.68 7.21
CA PRO A 121 20.45 20.31 7.53
C PRO A 121 20.46 21.78 7.05
N PRO A 122 21.00 22.72 7.85
CA PRO A 122 21.09 24.11 7.43
C PRO A 122 21.86 24.28 6.11
N GLY A 123 21.34 25.10 5.21
CA GLY A 123 21.93 25.30 3.88
C GLY A 123 21.68 24.15 2.91
N ASP A 124 20.66 23.31 3.18
CA ASP A 124 20.21 22.32 2.20
C ASP A 124 19.78 23.02 0.90
N PRO A 125 20.34 22.64 -0.26
CA PRO A 125 20.14 23.38 -1.51
C PRO A 125 18.69 23.32 -2.05
N VAL A 126 17.87 22.41 -1.52
CA VAL A 126 16.48 22.20 -1.97
C VAL A 126 15.49 22.75 -0.94
N TYR A 127 15.69 22.42 0.32
CA TYR A 127 14.71 22.68 1.37
C TYR A 127 15.05 23.89 2.24
N ASP A 128 16.33 24.27 2.40
CA ASP A 128 16.78 25.37 3.26
C ASP A 128 17.87 26.23 2.61
N ILE A 129 17.51 26.90 1.51
CA ILE A 129 18.46 27.69 0.68
C ILE A 129 19.12 28.82 1.49
N ASP A 130 18.35 29.47 2.37
CA ASP A 130 18.82 30.63 3.15
C ASP A 130 19.55 30.24 4.45
N GLY A 131 19.64 28.94 4.77
CA GLY A 131 20.31 28.43 5.98
C GLY A 131 19.64 28.85 7.29
N THR A 132 18.35 29.16 7.24
CA THR A 132 17.57 29.63 8.40
C THR A 132 17.11 28.48 9.30
N GLY A 133 17.26 27.25 8.85
CA GLY A 133 16.81 26.05 9.53
C GLY A 133 15.32 25.79 9.26
N THR A 134 15.02 24.63 8.67
CA THR A 134 13.65 24.23 8.35
C THR A 134 13.42 22.75 8.64
N ASN A 135 12.15 22.33 8.60
CA ASN A 135 11.75 20.95 8.83
C ASN A 135 10.68 20.54 7.82
N ILE A 136 10.76 19.30 7.32
CA ILE A 136 9.74 18.73 6.45
C ILE A 136 8.67 18.05 7.34
N PRO A 137 7.38 18.39 7.21
CA PRO A 137 6.33 17.72 7.95
C PRO A 137 6.08 16.31 7.39
N PHE A 138 6.08 15.31 8.25
CA PHE A 138 5.78 13.92 7.93
C PHE A 138 4.68 13.39 8.83
N THR A 139 3.65 12.77 8.28
CA THR A 139 2.52 12.23 9.04
C THR A 139 2.68 10.72 9.21
N ARG A 140 2.35 10.20 10.40
CA ARG A 140 2.39 8.75 10.61
C ARG A 140 1.23 8.05 9.90
N ALA A 141 1.56 6.89 9.34
CA ALA A 141 0.62 6.00 8.68
C ALA A 141 -0.50 5.51 9.61
N LYS A 142 -1.64 5.16 9.01
CA LYS A 142 -2.77 4.51 9.66
C LYS A 142 -2.34 3.17 10.27
N TYR A 143 -2.82 2.91 11.48
CA TYR A 143 -2.52 1.72 12.24
C TYR A 143 -3.79 1.16 12.89
N ASP A 144 -3.73 -0.10 13.33
CA ASP A 144 -4.81 -0.75 14.06
C ASP A 144 -4.90 -0.21 15.49
N LYS A 145 -6.05 0.37 15.83
CA LYS A 145 -6.31 0.98 17.14
C LYS A 145 -6.39 -0.01 18.30
N GLN A 146 -6.51 -1.30 18.01
CA GLN A 146 -6.42 -2.35 19.02
C GLN A 146 -4.96 -2.65 19.44
N THR A 147 -3.98 -2.08 18.72
CA THR A 147 -2.54 -2.29 18.95
C THR A 147 -1.86 -0.99 19.41
N GLY A 148 -0.60 -1.09 19.86
CA GLY A 148 0.20 0.06 20.29
C GLY A 148 -0.12 0.55 21.70
N GLN A 149 -0.68 -0.31 22.57
CA GLN A 149 -1.06 0.00 23.95
C GLN A 149 -0.11 -0.61 25.00
N GLY A 150 0.81 -1.51 24.59
CA GLY A 150 1.77 -2.14 25.49
C GLY A 150 2.77 -3.06 24.79
N PHE A 151 3.77 -3.53 25.54
CA PHE A 151 4.91 -4.30 25.02
C PHE A 151 4.52 -5.61 24.30
N ASN A 152 3.44 -6.26 24.73
CA ASN A 152 2.95 -7.51 24.11
C ASN A 152 2.09 -7.26 22.88
N SER A 153 1.74 -6.01 22.58
CA SER A 153 0.95 -5.62 21.41
C SER A 153 1.46 -4.28 20.87
N PRO A 154 2.68 -4.24 20.31
CA PRO A 154 3.21 -3.05 19.69
C PRO A 154 2.35 -2.61 18.50
N ARG A 155 2.57 -1.38 18.02
CA ARG A 155 1.76 -0.77 16.97
C ARG A 155 1.89 -1.51 15.63
N GLU A 156 0.74 -1.82 15.02
CA GLU A 156 0.66 -2.46 13.71
C GLU A 156 0.00 -1.58 12.65
N GLN A 157 0.70 -1.33 11.54
CA GLN A 157 0.17 -0.60 10.39
C GLN A 157 -0.86 -1.43 9.64
N VAL A 158 -1.84 -0.76 9.02
CA VAL A 158 -2.89 -1.41 8.22
C VAL A 158 -2.76 -1.01 6.76
N SER A 159 -3.09 -1.93 5.86
CA SER A 159 -3.23 -1.61 4.44
C SER A 159 -4.67 -1.23 4.13
N SER A 160 -4.91 -0.12 3.45
CA SER A 160 -6.23 0.25 2.92
C SER A 160 -6.54 -0.41 1.57
N SER A 161 -5.52 -0.93 0.90
CA SER A 161 -5.69 -1.85 -0.24
C SER A 161 -5.66 -3.27 0.28
N ALA A 162 -6.28 -4.14 -0.47
CA ALA A 162 -6.25 -5.54 -0.16
C ALA A 162 -5.14 -6.24 -0.94
N LEU A 163 -4.53 -7.27 -0.35
CA LEU A 163 -3.28 -7.86 -0.85
C LEU A 163 -3.44 -8.63 -2.17
N TRP A 164 -4.66 -9.05 -2.49
CA TRP A 164 -4.92 -9.85 -3.68
C TRP A 164 -4.87 -8.96 -4.94
N ALA A 165 -4.38 -9.52 -6.05
CA ALA A 165 -4.28 -8.81 -7.32
C ALA A 165 -5.64 -8.79 -8.05
N SER A 166 -6.65 -8.13 -7.48
CA SER A 166 -8.03 -8.16 -7.99
C SER A 166 -8.54 -6.80 -8.45
N CYS A 167 -7.61 -5.97 -8.93
CA CYS A 167 -7.87 -4.65 -9.50
C CYS A 167 -8.62 -3.73 -8.53
N TYR A 168 -8.22 -3.72 -7.26
CA TYR A 168 -8.80 -2.86 -6.23
C TYR A 168 -8.61 -1.37 -6.57
N ALA A 169 -7.41 -0.95 -6.95
CA ALA A 169 -7.13 0.45 -7.27
C ALA A 169 -7.89 0.89 -8.53
N LEU A 170 -7.98 0.03 -9.55
CA LEU A 170 -8.80 0.29 -10.75
C LEU A 170 -10.30 0.36 -10.46
N LYS A 171 -10.80 -0.39 -9.46
CA LYS A 171 -12.22 -0.37 -9.06
C LYS A 171 -12.54 0.82 -8.15
N ALA A 172 -11.61 1.24 -7.30
CA ALA A 172 -11.74 2.44 -6.46
C ALA A 172 -11.81 3.74 -7.27
N LEU A 173 -11.21 3.79 -8.47
CA LEU A 173 -11.29 4.93 -9.39
C LEU A 173 -12.65 5.08 -10.09
N ARG A 174 -13.57 4.12 -9.91
CA ARG A 174 -14.93 4.12 -10.49
C ARG A 174 -16.02 4.59 -9.52
N THR A 175 -15.67 4.89 -8.28
CA THR A 175 -16.55 5.44 -7.24
C THR A 175 -16.16 6.86 -6.92
#